data_AF-A0A8T3NF14-F1
#
_entry.id   AF-A0A8T3NF14-F1
#
_cell.length_a   1.000
_cell.length_b   1.000
_cell.length_c   1.000
_cell.angle_alpha   90.00
_cell.angle_beta   90.00
_cell.angle_gamma   90.00
#
_symmetry.space_group_name_H-M   'P 1'
#
loop_
_entity.id
_entity.type
_entity.pdbx_description
1 polymer ?
#
loop_
_entity_poly.entity_id
_entity_poly.type
_entity_poly.pdbx_seq_one_letter_code
_entity_poly.pdbx_strand_id
1 'polypeptide(L)' 'MRRWRTRVELANAIFEYIEVFHNRRRRHSSLGMLTPIEFELNNINTQAQAA' A
#
# COMPACT_ATOMS: atom_id res chain seq x y z
N MET A 1 21.06 7.42 5.39
CA MET A 1 19.83 8.24 5.36
C MET A 1 19.89 9.17 4.16
N ARG A 2 18.90 9.14 3.27
CA ARG A 2 18.83 10.05 2.13
C ARG A 2 18.45 11.45 2.63
N ARG A 3 19.14 12.50 2.18
CA ARG A 3 18.73 13.91 2.41
C ARG A 3 17.97 14.41 1.20
N TRP A 4 16.86 15.10 1.45
CA TRP A 4 16.01 15.70 0.42
C TRP A 4 16.24 17.20 0.38
N ARG A 5 16.33 17.77 -0.82
CA ARG A 5 16.58 19.20 -0.98
C ARG A 5 15.31 20.02 -0.83
N THR A 6 14.17 19.43 -1.16
CA THR A 6 12.86 20.09 -1.09
C THR A 6 11.83 19.20 -0.41
N ARG A 7 10.76 19.83 0.09
CA ARG A 7 9.60 19.11 0.62
C ARG A 7 8.88 18.30 -0.45
N VAL A 8 8.91 18.76 -1.71
CA VAL A 8 8.30 18.07 -2.86
C VAL A 8 9.02 16.76 -3.15
N GLU A 9 10.36 16.77 -3.17
CA GLU A 9 11.15 15.53 -3.33
C GLU A 9 10.82 14.51 -2.24
N LEU A 10 10.77 14.94 -0.97
CA LEU A 10 10.41 14.08 0.14
C LEU A 10 8.98 13.53 -0.01
N ALA A 11 8.02 14.39 -0.38
CA ALA A 11 6.63 13.97 -0.57
C ALA A 11 6.51 12.92 -1.68
N ASN A 12 7.20 13.11 -2.81
CA ASN A 12 7.23 12.14 -3.91
C ASN A 12 7.83 10.80 -3.47
N ALA A 13 8.93 10.83 -2.71
CA ALA A 13 9.56 9.62 -2.21
C ALA A 13 8.67 8.86 -1.21
N ILE A 14 7.96 9.58 -0.34
CA ILE A 14 6.98 8.99 0.57
C ILE A 14 5.83 8.38 -0.23
N PHE A 15 5.30 9.10 -1.22
CA PHE A 15 4.22 8.63 -2.07
C PHE A 15 4.62 7.35 -2.81
N GLU A 16 5.79 7.32 -3.45
CA GLU A 16 6.30 6.14 -4.14
C GLU A 16 6.47 4.95 -3.17
N TYR A 17 6.99 5.20 -1.97
CA TYR A 17 7.11 4.17 -0.95
C TYR A 17 5.75 3.61 -0.53
N ILE A 18 4.74 4.47 -0.30
CA ILE A 18 3.41 4.04 0.12
C ILE A 18 2.71 3.30 -1.03
N GLU A 19 2.60 3.90 -2.20
CA GLU A 19 1.79 3.33 -3.29
C GLU A 19 2.45 2.15 -3.99
N VAL A 20 3.75 2.24 -4.28
CA VAL A 20 4.42 1.22 -5.11
C VAL A 20 4.97 0.09 -4.26
N PHE A 21 5.54 0.40 -3.10
CA PHE A 21 6.15 -0.60 -2.25
C PHE A 21 5.20 -1.11 -1.16
N HIS A 22 4.64 -0.23 -0.33
CA HIS A 22 3.82 -0.64 0.80
C HIS A 22 2.50 -1.28 0.35
N ASN A 23 1.69 -0.56 -0.42
CA ASN A 23 0.34 -1.00 -0.80
C ASN A 23 0.37 -2.18 -1.77
N ARG A 24 1.35 -2.23 -2.68
CA ARG A 24 1.37 -3.19 -3.80
C ARG A 24 2.36 -4.35 -3.67
N ARG A 25 3.41 -4.24 -2.86
CA ARG A 25 4.48 -5.26 -2.81
C ARG A 25 4.71 -5.83 -1.41
N ARG A 26 4.52 -5.03 -0.36
CA ARG A 26 4.77 -5.46 1.01
C ARG A 26 3.63 -6.34 1.50
N ARG A 27 3.95 -7.58 1.84
CA ARG A 27 3.02 -8.52 2.46
C ARG A 27 3.04 -8.40 3.98
N HIS A 28 1.88 -8.51 4.60
CA HIS A 28 1.72 -8.35 6.04
C HIS A 28 1.20 -9.65 6.65
N SER A 29 1.86 -10.15 7.70
CA SER A 29 1.43 -11.36 8.41
C SER A 29 0.04 -11.19 9.05
N SER A 30 -0.27 -9.99 9.54
CA SER A 30 -1.60 -9.63 10.05
C SER A 30 -2.70 -9.65 8.99
N LEU A 31 -2.34 -9.56 7.70
CA LEU A 31 -3.26 -9.66 6.57
C LEU A 31 -3.24 -11.05 5.91
N GLY A 32 -2.71 -12.07 6.60
CA GLY A 32 -2.60 -13.42 6.04
C GLY A 32 -1.58 -13.53 4.90
N MET A 33 -0.51 -12.73 4.96
CA MET A 33 0.52 -12.62 3.92
C MET A 33 0.02 -12.01 2.61
N LEU A 34 -1.09 -11.26 2.66
CA LEU A 34 -1.56 -10.42 1.56
C LEU A 34 -0.90 -9.03 1.61
N THR A 35 -0.84 -8.38 0.45
CA THR A 35 -0.58 -6.95 0.36
C THR A 35 -1.83 -6.15 0.75
N PRO A 36 -1.69 -4.88 1.18
CA PRO A 36 -2.84 -4.03 1.50
C PRO A 36 -3.86 -3.96 0.36
N ILE A 37 -3.41 -3.82 -0.89
CA ILE A 37 -4.32 -3.77 -2.05
C ILE A 37 -5.07 -5.10 -2.26
N GLU A 38 -4.41 -6.24 -2.13
CA GLU A 38 -5.05 -7.56 -2.24
C GLU A 38 -6.08 -7.77 -1.14
N PHE A 39 -5.76 -7.31 0.08
CA PHE A 39 -6.68 -7.38 1.21
C PHE A 39 -7.94 -6.54 0.95
N GLU A 40 -7.79 -5.28 0.51
CA GLU A 40 -8.93 -4.42 0.17
C GLU A 40 -9.78 -5.01 -0.97
N LEU A 41 -9.16 -5.53 -2.03
CA LEU A 41 -9.87 -6.18 -3.14
C LEU A 41 -10.67 -7.39 -2.69
N ASN A 42 -10.12 -8.23 -1.81
CA ASN A 42 -10.84 -9.38 -1.27
C ASN A 42 -12.05 -8.94 -0.43
N ASN A 43 -11.91 -7.88 0.37
CA ASN A 43 -13.01 -7.32 1.15
C ASN A 43 -14.13 -6.78 0.24
N ILE A 44 -13.78 -6.03 -0.81
CA ILE A 44 -14.74 -5.50 -1.78
C ILE A 44 -15.50 -6.64 -2.48
N ASN A 45 -14.78 -7.66 -2.95
CA ASN A 45 -15.39 -8.82 -3.61
C ASN A 45 -16.33 -9.58 -2.67
N THR A 46 -15.97 -9.71 -1.39
CA THR A 46 -16.80 -10.36 -0.38
C THR A 46 -18.09 -9.56 -0.13
N GLN A 47 -17.99 -8.23 -0.04
CA GLN A 47 -19.16 -7.36 0.14
C GLN A 47 -20.09 -7.38 -1.09
N ALA A 48 -19.54 -7.40 -2.31
CA ALA A 48 -20.32 -7.45 -3.54
C ALA A 48 -21.06 -8.79 -3.74
N GLN A 49 -20.54 -9.89 -3.18
CA GLN A 49 -21.21 -11.21 -3.23
C GLN A 49 -22.30 -11.37 -2.16
N ALA A 50 -22.31 -10.52 -1.15
CA ALA A 50 -23.27 -10.55 -0.05
C ALA A 50 -24.46 -9.58 -0.24
N ALA A 51 -24.48 -8.82 -1.34
CA ALA A 51 -25.53 -7.86 -1.72
C ALA A 51 -26.40 -8.43 -2.85
#